data_AF-A0A2E1JMC7-F1
#
_entry.id   AF-A0A2E1JMC7-F1
#
_cell.length_a   1.000
_cell.length_b   1.000
_cell.length_c   1.000
_cell.angle_alpha   90.00
_cell.angle_beta   90.00
_cell.angle_gamma   90.00
#
_symmetry.space_group_name_H-M   'P 1'
#
loop_
_entity.id
_entity.type
_entity.pdbx_description
1 polymer ?
#
loop_
_entity_poly.entity_id
_entity_poly.type
_entity_poly.pdbx_seq_one_letter_code
_entity_poly.pdbx_strand_id
1 'polypeptide(L)'
;MKKMSLLCILMCQIIYYFIVTKNLKFKIITMNLQRTLLLFFIIVIPLEAVKYDKLKPNVLYDRAVKYLDNENFTKALKALKTYTKSQPNDADGWNLYGYTSRKMGKFDKAKIYYDKALEIDPNHKGALEYQGELFIQTNRIDLAYQNLNKLDELCPNSCFELEQLKESLLKYK
;
A
#
# COMPACT_ATOMS: atom_id res chain seq x y z
N MET A 1 36.81 14.36 -54.00
CA MET A 1 37.50 13.21 -53.37
C MET A 1 38.80 13.66 -52.72
N LYS A 2 38.84 13.78 -51.38
CA LYS A 2 40.06 13.61 -50.59
C LYS A 2 39.69 12.75 -49.38
N LYS A 3 40.02 11.46 -49.45
CA LYS A 3 39.93 10.53 -48.32
C LYS A 3 40.91 11.02 -47.26
N MET A 4 40.41 11.62 -46.19
CA MET A 4 41.20 11.86 -44.98
C MET A 4 41.42 10.50 -44.33
N SER A 5 42.67 10.04 -44.27
CA SER A 5 42.96 8.68 -43.81
C SER A 5 42.61 8.53 -42.33
N LEU A 6 41.98 7.41 -41.98
CA LEU A 6 41.52 7.07 -40.63
C LEU A 6 42.66 7.11 -39.59
N LEU A 7 43.91 6.96 -40.06
CA LEU A 7 45.13 7.09 -39.27
C LEU A 7 45.32 8.49 -38.67
N CYS A 8 44.86 9.54 -39.35
CA CYS A 8 45.04 10.92 -38.90
C CYS A 8 44.08 11.28 -37.74
N ILE A 9 42.88 10.68 -37.72
CA ILE A 9 41.89 10.90 -36.66
C ILE A 9 42.28 10.12 -35.39
N LEU A 10 42.74 8.88 -35.56
CA LEU A 10 43.20 8.04 -34.44
C LEU A 10 44.46 8.59 -33.77
N MET A 11 45.41 9.14 -34.53
CA MET A 11 46.60 9.78 -33.95
C MET A 11 46.25 11.07 -33.18
N CYS A 12 45.25 11.83 -33.64
CA CYS A 12 44.81 13.04 -32.95
C CYS A 12 44.10 12.73 -31.62
N GLN A 13 43.31 11.65 -31.55
CA GLN A 13 42.63 11.21 -30.33
C GLN A 13 43.60 10.65 -29.27
N ILE A 14 44.64 9.93 -29.68
CA ILE A 14 45.63 9.38 -28.73
C ILE A 14 46.50 10.49 -28.14
N ILE A 15 46.92 11.47 -28.95
CA ILE A 15 47.68 12.64 -28.47
C ILE A 15 46.81 13.50 -27.53
N TYR A 16 45.53 13.70 -27.85
CA TYR A 16 44.58 14.38 -26.97
C TYR A 16 44.42 13.65 -25.62
N TYR A 17 44.28 12.32 -25.63
CA TYR A 17 44.16 11.51 -24.40
C TYR A 17 45.43 11.53 -23.55
N PHE A 18 46.61 11.53 -24.17
CA PHE A 18 47.90 11.54 -23.45
C PHE A 18 48.23 12.92 -22.86
N ILE A 19 47.81 14.01 -23.51
CA ILE A 19 47.98 15.39 -22.99
C ILE A 19 47.06 15.66 -21.79
N VAL A 20 45.86 15.07 -21.77
CA VAL A 20 44.85 15.33 -20.72
C VAL A 20 45.12 14.57 -19.41
N THR A 21 45.88 13.46 -19.43
CA THR A 21 46.00 12.55 -18.28
C THR A 21 47.14 12.84 -17.29
N LYS A 22 48.02 13.83 -17.55
CA LYS A 22 49.21 14.10 -16.70
C LYS A 22 49.17 15.38 -15.85
N ASN A 23 48.00 15.94 -15.52
CA ASN A 23 47.92 17.09 -14.60
C ASN A 23 46.96 16.86 -13.44
N LEU A 24 47.51 16.75 -12.22
CA LEU A 24 46.78 16.58 -10.96
C LEU A 24 45.80 17.73 -10.65
N LYS A 25 45.96 18.89 -11.32
CA LYS A 25 45.01 20.03 -11.26
C LYS A 25 43.71 19.80 -12.04
N PHE A 26 43.70 18.91 -13.04
CA PHE A 26 42.52 18.65 -13.86
C PHE A 26 41.47 17.78 -13.14
N LYS A 27 41.94 16.92 -12.22
CA LYS A 27 41.09 16.04 -11.41
C LYS A 27 40.14 16.82 -10.47
N ILE A 28 40.54 18.01 -10.02
CA ILE A 28 39.71 18.89 -9.17
C ILE A 28 38.62 19.59 -10.01
N ILE A 29 38.93 19.94 -11.27
CA ILE A 29 37.99 20.62 -12.18
C ILE A 29 36.93 19.63 -12.69
N THR A 30 37.31 18.39 -13.01
CA THR A 30 36.36 17.35 -13.44
C THR A 30 35.46 16.84 -12.31
N MET A 31 35.95 16.77 -11.07
CA MET A 31 35.13 16.46 -9.89
C MET A 31 34.07 17.53 -9.60
N ASN A 32 34.36 18.79 -9.94
CA ASN A 32 33.40 19.89 -9.80
C ASN A 32 32.38 19.92 -10.93
N LEU A 33 32.77 19.56 -12.17
CA LEU A 33 31.86 19.52 -13.32
C LEU A 33 30.83 18.38 -13.21
N GLN A 34 31.23 17.18 -12.75
CA GLN A 34 30.28 16.09 -12.46
C GLN A 34 29.34 16.43 -11.29
N ARG A 35 29.82 17.16 -10.27
CA ARG A 35 28.97 17.66 -9.16
C ARG A 35 28.02 18.78 -9.58
N THR A 36 28.44 19.69 -10.47
CA THR A 36 27.56 20.76 -10.99
C THR A 36 26.51 20.22 -11.97
N LEU A 37 26.84 19.20 -12.77
CA LEU A 37 25.87 18.49 -13.62
C LEU A 37 24.81 17.72 -12.81
N LEU A 38 25.18 17.14 -11.66
CA LEU A 38 24.23 16.48 -10.76
C LEU A 38 23.23 17.47 -10.12
N LEU A 39 23.70 18.68 -9.80
CA LEU A 39 22.87 19.75 -9.24
C LEU A 39 21.91 20.34 -10.29
N PHE A 40 22.29 20.36 -11.57
CA PHE A 40 21.42 20.80 -12.66
C PHE A 40 20.22 19.86 -12.88
N PHE A 41 20.39 18.55 -12.71
CA PHE A 41 19.29 17.58 -12.84
C PHE A 41 18.21 17.71 -11.74
N ILE A 42 18.56 18.27 -10.57
CA ILE A 42 17.61 18.50 -9.47
C ILE A 42 16.79 19.78 -9.69
N ILE A 43 17.32 20.74 -10.46
CA ILE A 43 16.73 22.09 -10.64
C ILE A 43 15.79 22.15 -11.86
N VAL A 44 15.98 21.28 -12.86
CA VAL A 44 15.17 21.29 -14.11
C VAL A 44 13.97 20.33 -14.05
N ILE A 45 13.72 19.66 -12.92
CA ILE A 45 12.37 19.15 -12.67
C ILE A 45 11.57 20.39 -12.25
N PRO A 46 10.69 20.97 -13.09
CA PRO A 46 9.79 21.99 -12.61
C PRO A 46 9.09 21.40 -11.40
N LEU A 47 9.30 22.07 -10.25
CA LEU A 47 8.59 21.84 -8.99
C LEU A 47 7.15 22.32 -9.14
N GLU A 48 6.50 22.01 -10.27
CA GLU A 48 5.10 21.71 -10.23
C GLU A 48 5.01 20.47 -9.36
N ALA A 49 4.95 20.71 -8.05
CA ALA A 49 4.27 19.83 -7.13
C ALA A 49 2.97 19.48 -7.84
N VAL A 50 2.96 18.32 -8.51
CA VAL A 50 1.76 17.73 -9.10
C VAL A 50 0.76 17.87 -7.99
N LYS A 51 -0.22 18.77 -8.17
CA LYS A 51 -1.33 18.94 -7.25
C LYS A 51 -2.08 17.62 -7.34
N TYR A 52 -1.59 16.65 -6.57
CA TYR A 52 -2.22 15.37 -6.40
C TYR A 52 -3.39 15.70 -5.52
N ASP A 53 -4.55 15.92 -6.13
CA ASP A 53 -5.80 16.04 -5.41
C ASP A 53 -5.99 14.73 -4.65
N LYS A 54 -5.57 14.76 -3.39
CA LYS A 54 -5.79 13.68 -2.44
C LYS A 54 -7.30 13.54 -2.37
N LEU A 55 -7.80 12.46 -2.97
CA LEU A 55 -9.22 12.19 -3.05
C LEU A 55 -9.85 12.36 -1.66
N LYS A 56 -11.04 12.97 -1.63
CA LYS A 56 -11.80 13.10 -0.40
C LYS A 56 -12.05 11.71 0.21
N PRO A 57 -12.06 11.58 1.53
CA PRO A 57 -12.21 10.28 2.18
C PRO A 57 -13.46 9.51 1.75
N ASN A 58 -14.63 10.15 1.67
CA ASN A 58 -15.86 9.52 1.20
C ASN A 58 -15.70 8.90 -0.20
N VAL A 59 -15.05 9.60 -1.13
CA VAL A 59 -14.79 9.07 -2.48
C VAL A 59 -13.86 7.85 -2.45
N LEU A 60 -12.89 7.82 -1.53
CA LEU A 60 -12.02 6.65 -1.36
C LEU A 60 -12.78 5.45 -0.80
N TYR A 61 -13.69 5.69 0.15
CA TYR A 61 -14.57 4.67 0.71
C TYR A 61 -15.50 4.09 -0.35
N ASP A 62 -16.22 4.93 -1.07
CA ASP A 62 -17.15 4.51 -2.13
C ASP A 62 -16.45 3.68 -3.21
N ARG A 63 -15.23 4.09 -3.59
CA ARG A 63 -14.41 3.31 -4.53
C ARG A 63 -14.00 1.97 -3.95
N ALA A 64 -13.63 1.92 -2.66
CA ALA A 64 -13.29 0.66 -2.01
C ALA A 64 -14.46 -0.31 -2.02
N VAL A 65 -15.65 0.15 -1.62
CA VAL A 65 -16.90 -0.64 -1.65
C VAL A 65 -17.18 -1.13 -3.07
N LYS A 66 -17.15 -0.22 -4.07
CA LYS A 66 -17.33 -0.61 -5.48
C LYS A 66 -16.30 -1.64 -5.95
N TYR A 67 -15.05 -1.55 -5.50
CA TYR A 67 -14.04 -2.56 -5.84
C TYR A 67 -14.32 -3.89 -5.14
N LEU A 68 -14.86 -3.90 -3.93
CA LEU A 68 -15.27 -5.12 -3.23
C LEU A 68 -16.47 -5.79 -3.90
N ASP A 69 -17.47 -5.02 -4.33
CA ASP A 69 -18.64 -5.54 -5.06
C ASP A 69 -18.23 -6.24 -6.36
N ASN A 70 -17.13 -5.78 -6.97
CA ASN A 70 -16.54 -6.37 -8.18
C ASN A 70 -15.42 -7.38 -7.87
N GLU A 71 -15.26 -7.80 -6.62
CA GLU A 71 -14.21 -8.71 -6.11
C GLU A 71 -12.77 -8.28 -6.47
N ASN A 72 -12.56 -7.00 -6.78
CA ASN A 72 -11.25 -6.45 -7.08
C ASN A 72 -10.51 -6.08 -5.79
N PHE A 73 -10.14 -7.10 -5.02
CA PHE A 73 -9.53 -6.94 -3.71
C PHE A 73 -8.23 -6.12 -3.75
N THR A 74 -7.44 -6.23 -4.83
CA THR A 74 -6.20 -5.45 -4.99
C THR A 74 -6.45 -3.94 -5.05
N LYS A 75 -7.46 -3.50 -5.81
CA LYS A 75 -7.82 -2.07 -5.88
C LYS A 75 -8.51 -1.60 -4.60
N ALA A 76 -9.39 -2.43 -4.01
CA ALA A 76 -10.01 -2.15 -2.71
C ALA A 76 -8.95 -1.91 -1.63
N LEU A 77 -7.94 -2.79 -1.53
CA LEU A 77 -6.85 -2.69 -0.55
C LEU A 77 -6.09 -1.36 -0.67
N LYS A 78 -5.85 -0.87 -1.90
CA LYS A 78 -5.15 0.39 -2.15
C LYS A 78 -6.01 1.60 -1.75
N ALA A 79 -7.31 1.55 -2.06
CA ALA A 79 -8.26 2.59 -1.67
C ALA A 79 -8.39 2.66 -0.15
N LEU A 80 -8.60 1.52 0.52
CA LEU A 80 -8.74 1.41 1.98
C LEU A 80 -7.48 1.83 2.73
N LYS A 81 -6.28 1.50 2.22
CA LYS A 81 -5.02 2.01 2.78
C LYS A 81 -4.95 3.53 2.79
N THR A 82 -5.46 4.18 1.75
CA THR A 82 -5.46 5.65 1.67
C THR A 82 -6.58 6.23 2.53
N TYR A 83 -7.74 5.59 2.53
CA TYR A 83 -8.90 5.95 3.33
C TYR A 83 -8.59 5.94 4.82
N THR A 84 -8.12 4.82 5.36
CA THR A 84 -7.79 4.65 6.79
C THR A 84 -6.68 5.59 7.26
N LYS A 85 -5.77 6.01 6.39
CA LYS A 85 -4.81 7.09 6.70
C LYS A 85 -5.46 8.47 6.81
N SER A 86 -6.54 8.71 6.08
CA SER A 86 -7.29 9.96 6.13
C SER A 86 -8.39 9.98 7.19
N GLN A 87 -8.90 8.81 7.56
CA GLN A 87 -9.92 8.59 8.58
C GLN A 87 -9.44 7.50 9.55
N PRO A 88 -8.45 7.81 10.40
CA PRO A 88 -7.83 6.81 11.27
C PRO A 88 -8.76 6.29 12.37
N ASN A 89 -9.83 7.02 12.69
CA ASN A 89 -10.78 6.70 13.75
C ASN A 89 -12.13 6.22 13.21
N ASP A 90 -12.19 5.77 11.96
CA ASP A 90 -13.39 5.18 11.37
C ASP A 90 -13.28 3.65 11.37
N ALA A 91 -14.08 3.01 12.23
CA ALA A 91 -14.08 1.57 12.41
C ALA A 91 -14.55 0.81 11.15
N ASP A 92 -15.51 1.34 10.39
CA ASP A 92 -16.01 0.73 9.15
C ASP A 92 -14.89 0.61 8.11
N GLY A 93 -14.07 1.66 7.97
CA GLY A 93 -12.91 1.66 7.09
C GLY A 93 -11.89 0.59 7.44
N TRP A 94 -11.59 0.42 8.73
CA TRP A 94 -10.68 -0.62 9.21
C TRP A 94 -11.28 -2.02 9.07
N ASN A 95 -12.58 -2.18 9.34
CA ASN A 95 -13.31 -3.42 9.15
C ASN A 95 -13.24 -3.89 7.68
N LEU A 96 -13.57 -3.02 6.72
CA LEU A 96 -13.46 -3.33 5.30
C LEU A 96 -12.01 -3.62 4.88
N TYR A 97 -11.02 -2.97 5.52
CA TYR A 97 -9.62 -3.25 5.25
C TYR A 97 -9.20 -4.66 5.73
N GLY A 98 -9.71 -5.07 6.89
CA GLY A 98 -9.62 -6.43 7.41
C GLY A 98 -10.27 -7.44 6.47
N TYR A 99 -11.53 -7.19 6.10
CA TYR A 99 -12.30 -8.02 5.16
C TYR A 99 -11.55 -8.23 3.85
N THR A 100 -11.11 -7.15 3.23
CA THR A 100 -10.34 -7.19 1.99
C THR A 100 -9.07 -8.03 2.15
N SER A 101 -8.35 -7.86 3.26
CA SER A 101 -7.10 -8.59 3.50
C SER A 101 -7.35 -10.08 3.71
N ARG A 102 -8.43 -10.45 4.41
CA ARG A 102 -8.83 -11.85 4.62
C ARG A 102 -9.22 -12.53 3.31
N LYS A 103 -10.01 -11.86 2.47
CA LYS A 103 -10.38 -12.38 1.13
C LYS A 103 -9.17 -12.58 0.22
N MET A 104 -8.06 -11.87 0.47
CA MET A 104 -6.77 -12.08 -0.20
C MET A 104 -5.87 -13.13 0.48
N GLY A 105 -6.32 -13.84 1.50
CA GLY A 105 -5.51 -14.80 2.27
C GLY A 105 -4.44 -14.16 3.17
N LYS A 106 -4.48 -12.84 3.37
CA LYS A 106 -3.50 -12.11 4.21
C LYS A 106 -3.98 -12.07 5.66
N PHE A 107 -4.09 -13.23 6.28
CA PHE A 107 -4.74 -13.41 7.58
C PHE A 107 -4.11 -12.58 8.71
N ASP A 108 -2.77 -12.53 8.81
CA ASP A 108 -2.09 -11.73 9.84
C ASP A 108 -2.44 -10.24 9.74
N LYS A 109 -2.51 -9.72 8.51
CA LYS A 109 -2.90 -8.31 8.28
C LYS A 109 -4.37 -8.09 8.54
N ALA A 110 -5.22 -9.03 8.14
CA ALA A 110 -6.65 -8.96 8.40
C ALA A 110 -6.91 -8.85 9.90
N LYS A 111 -6.23 -9.66 10.71
CA LYS A 111 -6.33 -9.60 12.17
C LYS A 111 -6.02 -8.20 12.70
N ILE A 112 -4.87 -7.64 12.31
CA ILE A 112 -4.45 -6.29 12.75
C ILE A 112 -5.52 -5.24 12.42
N TYR A 113 -6.15 -5.31 11.24
CA TYR A 113 -7.13 -4.32 10.84
C TYR A 113 -8.49 -4.51 11.54
N TYR A 114 -8.93 -5.74 11.78
CA TYR A 114 -10.10 -5.97 12.63
C TYR A 114 -9.86 -5.57 14.08
N ASP A 115 -8.68 -5.89 14.63
CA ASP A 115 -8.28 -5.45 15.97
C ASP A 115 -8.36 -3.92 16.06
N LYS A 116 -7.93 -3.21 15.01
CA LYS A 116 -8.02 -1.75 14.97
C LYS A 116 -9.46 -1.23 14.90
N ALA A 117 -10.32 -1.87 14.12
CA ALA A 117 -11.74 -1.54 14.08
C ALA A 117 -12.39 -1.70 15.47
N LEU A 118 -12.09 -2.80 16.16
CA LEU A 118 -12.61 -3.11 17.49
C LEU A 118 -11.97 -2.30 18.62
N GLU A 119 -10.76 -1.77 18.43
CA GLU A 119 -10.17 -0.77 19.34
C GLU A 119 -10.93 0.56 19.26
N ILE A 120 -11.39 0.95 18.06
CA ILE A 120 -12.15 2.19 17.82
C ILE A 120 -13.61 2.04 18.28
N ASP A 121 -14.25 0.94 17.88
CA ASP A 121 -15.60 0.58 18.29
C ASP A 121 -15.65 -0.90 18.73
N PRO A 122 -15.58 -1.16 20.05
CA PRO A 122 -15.65 -2.52 20.60
C PRO A 122 -16.96 -3.27 20.30
N ASN A 123 -18.02 -2.57 19.90
CA ASN A 123 -19.34 -3.14 19.63
C ASN A 123 -19.64 -3.20 18.11
N HIS A 124 -18.63 -2.99 17.27
CA HIS A 124 -18.79 -3.01 15.82
C HIS A 124 -19.12 -4.42 15.32
N LYS A 125 -20.40 -4.68 15.06
CA LYS A 125 -20.93 -6.01 14.75
C LYS A 125 -20.26 -6.66 13.54
N GLY A 126 -20.11 -5.93 12.43
CA GLY A 126 -19.44 -6.48 11.23
C GLY A 126 -17.96 -6.84 11.44
N ALA A 127 -17.26 -6.14 12.34
CA ALA A 127 -15.86 -6.46 12.66
C ALA A 127 -15.78 -7.70 13.56
N LEU A 128 -16.69 -7.84 14.53
CA LEU A 128 -16.82 -9.05 15.35
C LEU A 128 -17.12 -10.28 14.50
N GLU A 129 -18.08 -10.19 13.57
CA GLU A 129 -18.42 -11.24 12.61
C GLU A 129 -17.22 -11.62 11.75
N TYR A 130 -16.64 -10.66 11.02
CA TYR A 130 -15.57 -10.94 10.07
C TYR A 130 -14.26 -11.38 10.72
N GLN A 131 -13.98 -10.91 11.94
CA GLN A 131 -12.86 -11.43 12.73
C GLN A 131 -13.18 -12.83 13.29
N GLY A 132 -14.43 -13.12 13.62
CA GLY A 132 -14.88 -14.47 13.96
C GLY A 132 -14.64 -15.44 12.80
N GLU A 133 -15.01 -15.07 11.58
CA GLU A 133 -14.73 -15.87 10.39
C GLU A 133 -13.22 -16.04 10.13
N LEU A 134 -12.42 -15.00 10.37
CA LEU A 134 -10.95 -15.11 10.30
C LEU A 134 -10.43 -16.17 11.27
N PHE A 135 -10.96 -16.20 12.50
CA PHE A 135 -10.57 -17.18 13.50
C PHE A 135 -10.98 -18.60 13.12
N ILE A 136 -12.14 -18.79 12.48
CA ILE A 136 -12.53 -20.08 11.91
C ILE A 136 -11.51 -20.52 10.85
N GLN A 137 -11.20 -19.63 9.89
CA GLN A 137 -10.26 -19.92 8.80
C GLN A 137 -8.83 -20.22 9.27
N THR A 138 -8.46 -19.72 10.45
CA THR A 138 -7.13 -19.91 11.06
C THR A 138 -7.14 -20.94 12.20
N ASN A 139 -8.22 -21.72 12.34
CA ASN A 139 -8.37 -22.79 13.32
C ASN A 139 -8.28 -22.32 14.79
N ARG A 140 -8.72 -21.09 15.06
CA ARG A 140 -8.79 -20.44 16.39
C ARG A 140 -10.24 -20.39 16.89
N ILE A 141 -10.85 -21.56 16.97
CA ILE A 141 -12.31 -21.69 17.19
C ILE A 141 -12.75 -21.10 18.54
N ASP A 142 -11.89 -21.16 19.55
CA ASP A 142 -12.07 -20.52 20.84
C ASP A 142 -12.36 -19.01 20.71
N LEU A 143 -11.57 -18.32 19.89
CA LEU A 143 -11.72 -16.87 19.67
C LEU A 143 -12.95 -16.56 18.80
N ALA A 144 -13.30 -17.42 17.84
CA ALA A 144 -14.53 -17.26 17.07
C ALA A 144 -15.78 -17.29 17.96
N TYR A 145 -15.82 -18.21 18.94
CA TYR A 145 -16.90 -18.26 19.93
C TYR A 145 -16.93 -17.06 20.87
N GLN A 146 -15.78 -16.46 21.19
CA GLN A 146 -15.75 -15.20 21.95
C GLN A 146 -16.46 -14.07 21.21
N ASN A 147 -16.19 -13.92 19.91
CA ASN A 147 -16.88 -12.92 19.08
C ASN A 147 -18.36 -13.24 18.93
N LEU A 148 -18.71 -14.53 18.80
CA LEU A 148 -20.10 -14.97 18.73
C LEU A 148 -20.88 -14.60 20.00
N ASN A 149 -20.32 -14.90 21.18
CA ASN A 149 -20.94 -14.54 22.45
C ASN A 149 -21.11 -13.02 22.57
N LYS A 150 -20.12 -12.25 22.11
CA LYS A 150 -20.23 -10.79 22.12
C LYS A 150 -21.35 -10.29 21.20
N LEU A 151 -21.50 -10.88 20.02
CA LEU A 151 -22.61 -10.56 19.12
C LEU A 151 -23.96 -10.95 19.71
N ASP A 152 -24.05 -12.06 20.44
CA ASP A 152 -25.28 -12.49 21.12
C ASP A 152 -25.73 -11.47 22.18
N GLU A 153 -24.78 -10.94 22.98
CA GLU A 153 -25.04 -9.84 23.92
C GLU A 153 -25.55 -8.57 23.22
N LEU A 154 -24.97 -8.23 22.06
CA LEU A 154 -25.30 -7.02 21.30
C LEU A 154 -26.59 -7.16 20.47
N CYS A 155 -27.05 -8.39 20.26
CA CYS A 155 -28.19 -8.72 19.42
C CYS A 155 -29.17 -9.67 20.14
N PRO A 156 -29.83 -9.23 21.22
CA PRO A 156 -30.74 -10.08 21.99
C PRO A 156 -31.94 -10.60 21.19
N ASN A 157 -32.32 -9.90 20.12
CA ASN A 157 -33.38 -10.31 19.18
C ASN A 157 -32.81 -10.86 17.86
N SER A 158 -31.55 -11.30 17.86
CA SER A 158 -30.77 -11.61 16.67
C SER A 158 -30.49 -10.41 15.77
N CYS A 159 -29.48 -10.57 14.92
CA CYS A 159 -29.05 -9.63 13.88
C CYS A 159 -28.29 -10.40 12.80
N PHE A 160 -28.11 -9.77 11.64
CA PHE A 160 -27.47 -10.41 10.48
C PHE A 160 -26.08 -10.99 10.81
N GLU A 161 -25.22 -10.21 11.48
CA GLU A 161 -23.85 -10.57 11.83
C GLU A 161 -23.79 -11.77 12.78
N LEU A 162 -24.71 -11.84 13.75
CA LEU A 162 -24.81 -12.97 14.67
C LEU A 162 -25.13 -14.25 13.91
N GLU A 163 -26.14 -14.21 13.04
CA GLU A 163 -26.55 -15.39 12.27
C GLU A 163 -25.48 -15.85 11.28
N GLN A 164 -24.77 -14.93 10.61
CA GLN A 164 -23.67 -15.29 9.70
C GLN A 164 -22.53 -16.00 10.43
N LEU A 165 -22.13 -15.53 11.61
CA LEU A 165 -21.07 -16.18 12.36
C LEU A 165 -21.52 -17.54 12.92
N LYS A 166 -22.79 -17.68 13.35
CA LYS A 166 -23.37 -18.99 13.73
C LYS A 166 -23.30 -19.97 12.56
N GLU A 167 -23.75 -19.53 11.37
CA GLU A 167 -23.74 -20.37 10.17
C GLU A 167 -22.31 -20.80 9.79
N SER A 168 -21.35 -19.87 9.83
CA SER A 168 -19.94 -20.17 9.56
C SER A 168 -19.35 -21.21 10.54
N LEU A 169 -19.71 -21.14 11.83
CA LEU A 169 -19.28 -22.12 12.83
C LEU A 169 -19.94 -23.49 12.65
N LEU A 170 -21.18 -23.53 12.18
CA LEU A 170 -21.88 -24.78 11.86
C LEU A 170 -21.23 -25.49 10.67
N LYS A 171 -20.84 -24.74 9.62
CA LYS A 171 -20.18 -25.29 8.43
C LYS A 171 -18.76 -25.81 8.67
N TYR A 172 -18.11 -25.38 9.75
CA TYR A 172 -16.77 -25.83 10.11
C TYR A 172 -16.76 -27.25 10.74
N LYS A 173 -17.87 -27.68 11.34
CA LYS A 173 -18.02 -29.00 11.97
C LYS A 173 -18.25 -30.09 10.94
#